data_AF-Q6N7M1-F1
#
_entry.id   AF-Q6N7M1-F1
#
_cell.length_a   1.000
_cell.length_b   1.000
_cell.length_c   1.000
_cell.angle_alpha   90.00
_cell.angle_beta   90.00
_cell.angle_gamma   90.00
#
_symmetry.space_group_name_H-M   'P 1'
#
loop_
_entity.id
_entity.type
_entity.pdbx_description
1 polymer ?
#
loop_
_entity_poly.entity_id
_entity_poly.type
_entity_poly.pdbx_seq_one_letter_code
_entity_poly.pdbx_strand_id
1 'polypeptide(L)'
;MKRGDDDLRIRPGRSRDGGTPGSKAKSFVAKVMRAASRAGHGGRRFSSVSVRQSSFGRGRAATARAALRSPSRRVLIKTRVARHRGSHFRAAPLSTHLTYLQRDGTDRDGRPGQLFDRASDHADGRAFAERCEEDRHHFRFIVSPEDAAQMGDLREFTRDLMAQAEADLATRLDWVAVTHHNTDNPHIHLLVRGRDQDGADLVISRDYISRGLRGQAERLVSLELGPRSDQEVSVTLRREVSAERWTRLDRTLRDYADDSGGVIDLRPGGHAHGDKDLHDLLVGRAQHLQRLGITEQAGPAQWTIAPDAETTLRALGERGDIIKTMHRALDRQGQSRGVADFAIHGEGSPNVVGRLVDRGLQDELTGTGYVVIDGIDGRTHHVRLPSIEATGDAKIGAIVEVRPFTGADNQQRLTLSVRSDFNLAEQVSATGATWLDRHLVGRDPPPVAITGFGAEVRQALDQRTDTLAAVGLANRRLQGAVFARDLIETLRQSELANASGHLASETGLPYRPSEPGNQVAGLYRQRVNLASGRFAMIDNGLGFELVPWKPALDQHLGRQVTGVMLPGGGVDWSMGRKRGLGIG
;
A
#
# COMPACT_ATOMS: atom_id res chain seq x y z
N MET A 1 -53.83 53.34 17.94
CA MET A 1 -53.53 52.81 16.59
C MET A 1 -52.02 52.94 16.38
N LYS A 2 -51.27 51.82 16.53
CA LYS A 2 -50.44 51.12 15.50
C LYS A 2 -49.40 52.04 14.81
N ARG A 3 -48.10 52.01 15.17
CA ARG A 3 -46.97 51.05 14.88
C ARG A 3 -46.30 51.20 13.50
N GLY A 4 -44.97 51.18 13.52
CA GLY A 4 -44.01 50.98 12.42
C GLY A 4 -42.93 52.07 12.45
N ASP A 5 -41.83 51.99 13.19
CA ASP A 5 -40.73 51.01 13.17
C ASP A 5 -40.03 50.93 11.80
N ASP A 6 -38.94 51.69 11.64
CA ASP A 6 -37.88 51.47 10.65
C ASP A 6 -36.69 52.40 10.94
N ASP A 7 -35.94 52.10 12.01
CA ASP A 7 -34.62 52.70 12.25
C ASP A 7 -33.57 51.58 12.27
N LEU A 8 -33.22 51.11 11.07
CA LEU A 8 -32.35 49.95 10.85
C LEU A 8 -30.87 50.30 11.14
N ARG A 9 -30.43 50.11 12.39
CA ARG A 9 -29.01 50.27 12.77
C ARG A 9 -28.22 49.00 12.48
N ILE A 10 -27.57 48.95 11.31
CA ILE A 10 -26.64 47.88 10.95
C ILE A 10 -25.38 47.99 11.83
N ARG A 11 -25.17 47.01 12.72
CA ARG A 11 -23.88 46.76 13.37
C ARG A 11 -23.17 45.62 12.63
N PRO A 12 -22.08 45.88 11.88
CA PRO A 12 -21.29 44.81 11.27
C PRO A 12 -20.71 43.93 12.38
N GLY A 13 -21.19 42.70 12.46
CA GLY A 13 -20.58 41.68 13.31
C GLY A 13 -19.17 41.35 12.82
N ARG A 14 -18.30 40.96 13.75
CA ARG A 14 -16.92 40.56 13.49
C ARG A 14 -16.90 39.34 12.54
N SER A 15 -16.38 39.52 11.33
CA SER A 15 -16.29 38.46 10.32
C SER A 15 -15.47 37.27 10.86
N ARG A 16 -16.13 36.17 11.18
CA ARG A 16 -15.50 34.85 11.37
C ARG A 16 -15.53 34.13 10.04
N ASP A 17 -14.65 34.53 9.13
CA ASP A 17 -14.35 33.81 7.89
C ASP A 17 -12.82 33.74 7.77
N GLY A 18 -12.23 32.73 8.41
CA GLY A 18 -10.80 32.43 8.35
C GLY A 18 -10.41 31.73 7.05
N GLY A 19 -10.81 32.28 5.91
CA GLY A 19 -10.46 31.80 4.58
C GLY A 19 -9.79 32.90 3.77
N THR A 20 -8.69 32.57 3.10
CA THR A 20 -7.90 33.50 2.28
C THR A 20 -8.81 34.26 1.29
N PRO A 21 -8.96 35.59 1.39
CA PRO A 21 -9.96 36.37 0.63
C PRO A 21 -9.86 36.23 -0.90
N GLY A 22 -8.67 35.92 -1.41
CA GLY A 22 -8.41 35.79 -2.86
C GLY A 22 -9.01 34.55 -3.52
N SER A 23 -9.25 33.46 -2.79
CA SER A 23 -9.74 32.19 -3.36
C SER A 23 -11.20 32.29 -3.85
N LYS A 24 -12.07 32.91 -3.05
CA LYS A 24 -13.51 33.07 -3.38
C LYS A 24 -13.72 33.97 -4.60
N ALA A 25 -12.96 35.06 -4.72
CA ALA A 25 -13.00 35.98 -5.85
C ALA A 25 -12.50 35.34 -7.17
N LYS A 26 -11.43 34.54 -7.13
CA LYS A 26 -10.94 33.75 -8.28
C LYS A 26 -11.98 32.74 -8.79
N SER A 27 -12.72 32.09 -7.89
CA SER A 27 -13.81 31.16 -8.26
C SER A 27 -15.00 31.86 -8.93
N PHE A 28 -15.27 33.13 -8.57
CA PHE A 28 -16.37 33.91 -9.13
C PHE A 28 -16.04 34.36 -10.56
N VAL A 29 -14.83 34.85 -10.82
CA VAL A 29 -14.37 35.22 -12.18
C VAL A 29 -14.41 34.00 -13.12
N ALA A 30 -13.94 32.85 -12.67
CA ALA A 30 -14.02 31.60 -13.45
C ALA A 30 -15.47 31.18 -13.74
N LYS A 31 -16.40 31.33 -12.77
CA LYS A 31 -17.84 31.09 -12.99
C LYS A 31 -18.46 32.06 -13.99
N VAL A 32 -18.08 33.35 -13.94
CA VAL A 32 -18.55 34.37 -14.88
C VAL A 32 -18.04 34.09 -16.29
N MET A 33 -16.76 33.72 -16.44
CA MET A 33 -16.19 33.35 -17.74
C MET A 33 -16.81 32.07 -18.31
N ARG A 34 -17.12 31.08 -17.46
CA ARG A 34 -17.85 29.84 -17.83
C ARG A 34 -19.29 30.12 -18.28
N ALA A 35 -19.96 31.08 -17.66
CA ALA A 35 -21.29 31.52 -18.07
C ALA A 35 -21.25 32.28 -19.41
N ALA A 36 -20.26 33.15 -19.59
CA ALA A 36 -20.06 33.93 -20.82
C ALA A 36 -19.70 33.05 -22.03
N SER A 37 -18.88 32.01 -21.85
CA SER A 37 -18.53 31.07 -22.93
C SER A 37 -19.70 30.18 -23.33
N ARG A 38 -20.49 29.68 -22.37
CA ARG A 38 -21.72 28.90 -22.63
C ARG A 38 -22.80 29.70 -23.36
N ALA A 39 -22.82 31.03 -23.17
CA ALA A 39 -23.75 31.94 -23.86
C ALA A 39 -23.32 32.32 -25.29
N GLY A 40 -22.26 31.72 -25.84
CA GLY A 40 -21.80 31.98 -27.21
C GLY A 40 -21.15 33.35 -27.41
N HIS A 41 -20.83 34.08 -26.34
CA HIS A 41 -20.11 35.35 -26.42
C HIS A 41 -18.59 35.12 -26.58
N GLY A 42 -18.20 34.49 -27.69
CA GLY A 42 -16.79 34.33 -28.13
C GLY A 42 -16.27 35.50 -28.97
N GLY A 43 -16.92 36.66 -28.91
CA GLY A 43 -16.59 37.84 -29.70
C GLY A 43 -15.72 38.84 -28.95
N ARG A 44 -14.86 39.56 -29.68
CA ARG A 44 -13.87 40.60 -29.28
C ARG A 44 -14.36 41.74 -28.34
N ARG A 45 -15.58 41.68 -27.79
CA ARG A 45 -16.25 42.79 -27.08
C ARG A 45 -16.16 42.78 -25.55
N PHE A 46 -15.47 41.83 -24.92
CA PHE A 46 -15.08 41.95 -23.50
C PHE A 46 -13.72 42.65 -23.29
N SER A 47 -13.19 43.32 -24.32
CA SER A 47 -11.88 43.99 -24.30
C SER A 47 -11.87 45.37 -23.61
N SER A 48 -12.98 45.85 -23.03
CA SER A 48 -13.04 47.22 -22.48
C SER A 48 -12.97 47.33 -20.96
N VAL A 49 -12.88 46.23 -20.20
CA VAL A 49 -12.25 46.32 -18.87
C VAL A 49 -10.78 46.07 -19.12
N SER A 50 -10.04 47.17 -19.26
CA SER A 50 -8.59 47.16 -19.09
C SER A 50 -8.28 46.66 -17.68
N VAL A 51 -8.27 45.34 -17.52
CA VAL A 51 -7.34 44.70 -16.61
C VAL A 51 -5.99 45.13 -17.19
N ARG A 52 -5.49 46.30 -16.75
CA ARG A 52 -4.08 46.67 -16.89
C ARG A 52 -3.34 45.37 -16.70
N GLN A 53 -2.65 44.88 -17.74
CA GLN A 53 -1.75 43.74 -17.59
C GLN A 53 -0.93 44.06 -16.36
N SER A 54 -1.25 43.37 -15.28
CA SER A 54 -0.69 43.66 -13.99
C SER A 54 0.81 43.52 -14.19
N SER A 55 1.56 44.62 -14.00
CA SER A 55 3.02 44.60 -14.06
C SER A 55 3.62 43.71 -12.94
N PHE A 56 2.78 43.26 -12.02
CA PHE A 56 3.06 42.24 -11.02
C PHE A 56 3.21 40.88 -11.72
N GLY A 57 4.46 40.47 -12.00
CA GLY A 57 4.76 39.15 -12.57
C GLY A 57 5.73 39.10 -13.77
N ARG A 58 6.33 40.23 -14.20
CA ARG A 58 7.38 40.20 -15.24
C ARG A 58 8.49 39.21 -14.85
N GLY A 59 8.87 38.32 -15.78
CA GLY A 59 9.89 37.28 -15.55
C GLY A 59 9.36 35.92 -15.09
N ARG A 60 8.10 35.79 -14.67
CA ARG A 60 7.52 34.50 -14.20
C ARG A 60 7.50 33.41 -15.27
N ALA A 61 7.17 33.77 -16.51
CA ALA A 61 7.27 32.87 -17.66
C ALA A 61 8.70 32.32 -17.84
N ALA A 62 9.72 33.17 -17.64
CA ALA A 62 11.11 32.78 -17.67
C ALA A 62 11.47 31.88 -16.46
N THR A 63 10.93 32.15 -15.27
CA THR A 63 11.09 31.30 -14.09
C THR A 63 10.46 29.92 -14.28
N ALA A 64 9.23 29.84 -14.82
CA ALA A 64 8.56 28.58 -15.12
C ALA A 64 9.34 27.76 -16.17
N ARG A 65 9.85 28.43 -17.21
CA ARG A 65 10.79 27.82 -18.19
C ARG A 65 12.04 27.28 -17.52
N ALA A 66 12.72 28.10 -16.71
CA ALA A 66 13.94 27.70 -16.03
C ALA A 66 13.70 26.51 -15.09
N ALA A 67 12.55 26.47 -14.41
CA ALA A 67 12.18 25.35 -13.54
C ALA A 67 11.88 24.06 -14.32
N LEU A 68 11.20 24.16 -15.47
CA LEU A 68 10.90 23.01 -16.34
C LEU A 68 12.15 22.46 -17.04
N ARG A 69 13.05 23.35 -17.46
CA ARG A 69 14.29 23.03 -18.17
C ARG A 69 15.52 23.04 -17.26
N SER A 70 15.34 22.79 -15.95
CA SER A 70 16.46 22.76 -15.03
C SER A 70 17.46 21.67 -15.44
N PRO A 71 18.76 21.99 -15.59
CA PRO A 71 19.80 21.01 -15.90
C PRO A 71 20.14 20.15 -14.68
N SER A 72 19.62 20.46 -13.49
CA SER A 72 19.91 19.71 -12.27
C SER A 72 19.32 18.31 -12.32
N ARG A 73 20.11 17.31 -11.92
CA ARG A 73 19.62 15.97 -11.60
C ARG A 73 18.77 16.06 -10.34
N ARG A 74 17.61 15.40 -10.32
CA ARG A 74 16.62 15.52 -9.23
C ARG A 74 16.58 14.23 -8.42
N VAL A 75 16.48 14.39 -7.11
CA VAL A 75 16.33 13.26 -6.19
C VAL A 75 15.12 13.52 -5.28
N LEU A 76 14.18 12.58 -5.28
CA LEU A 76 13.08 12.60 -4.31
C LEU A 76 13.57 11.92 -3.03
N ILE A 77 13.43 12.62 -1.90
CA ILE A 77 13.66 12.04 -0.57
C ILE A 77 12.37 12.13 0.21
N LYS A 78 11.82 10.98 0.58
CA LYS A 78 10.73 10.87 1.55
C LYS A 78 11.32 10.42 2.89
N THR A 79 10.81 10.97 3.98
CA THR A 79 11.31 10.68 5.34
C THR A 79 10.16 10.37 6.29
N ARG A 80 10.39 9.48 7.23
CA ARG A 80 9.52 9.27 8.39
C ARG A 80 10.34 8.96 9.63
N VAL A 81 9.95 9.56 10.76
CA VAL A 81 10.48 9.22 12.08
C VAL A 81 9.55 8.19 12.70
N ALA A 82 10.02 6.96 12.86
CA ALA A 82 9.26 5.87 13.45
C ALA A 82 9.62 5.75 14.94
N ARG A 83 8.64 5.93 15.82
CA ARG A 83 8.83 5.90 17.29
C ARG A 83 8.61 4.49 17.83
N HIS A 84 9.42 4.07 18.80
CA HIS A 84 9.32 2.75 19.44
C HIS A 84 8.51 2.76 20.75
N ARG A 85 8.11 3.94 21.25
CA ARG A 85 7.33 4.09 22.49
C ARG A 85 6.19 5.12 22.32
N GLY A 86 5.13 5.00 23.14
CA GLY A 86 4.04 5.98 23.27
C GLY A 86 2.76 5.67 22.48
N SER A 87 1.73 6.52 22.61
CA SER A 87 0.40 6.38 21.97
C SER A 87 0.42 6.38 20.43
N HIS A 88 1.52 6.85 19.84
CA HIS A 88 1.75 6.85 18.39
C HIS A 88 2.62 5.66 17.92
N PHE A 89 2.88 4.68 18.79
CA PHE A 89 3.50 3.41 18.42
C PHE A 89 2.56 2.63 17.48
N ARG A 90 2.81 2.74 16.19
CA ARG A 90 2.07 2.05 15.11
C ARG A 90 3.02 1.36 14.12
N ALA A 91 4.29 1.21 14.46
CA ALA A 91 5.24 0.55 13.58
C ALA A 91 5.14 -0.96 13.75
N ALA A 92 5.10 -1.67 12.64
CA ALA A 92 5.58 -3.04 12.53
C ALA A 92 6.88 -3.22 13.36
N PRO A 93 7.08 -4.36 14.06
CA PRO A 93 8.40 -4.70 14.59
C PRO A 93 9.45 -4.46 13.49
N LEU A 94 10.53 -3.74 13.82
CA LEU A 94 11.53 -3.32 12.82
C LEU A 94 12.09 -4.53 12.04
N SER A 95 12.22 -5.69 12.69
CA SER A 95 12.58 -6.97 12.09
C SER A 95 11.62 -7.43 10.99
N THR A 96 10.31 -7.30 11.18
CA THR A 96 9.29 -7.62 10.17
C THR A 96 9.41 -6.68 8.97
N HIS A 97 9.62 -5.40 9.23
CA HIS A 97 9.79 -4.40 8.17
C HIS A 97 11.06 -4.67 7.33
N LEU A 98 12.18 -5.00 7.97
CA LEU A 98 13.44 -5.34 7.28
C LEU A 98 13.30 -6.61 6.43
N THR A 99 12.71 -7.67 6.98
CA THR A 99 12.43 -8.91 6.23
C THR A 99 11.60 -8.61 4.97
N TYR A 100 10.60 -7.74 5.10
CA TYR A 100 9.77 -7.37 3.96
C TYR A 100 10.55 -6.56 2.92
N LEU A 101 11.34 -5.56 3.34
CA LEU A 101 12.17 -4.77 2.43
C LEU A 101 13.16 -5.62 1.63
N GLN A 102 13.68 -6.71 2.21
CA GLN A 102 14.57 -7.66 1.53
C GLN A 102 13.82 -8.59 0.58
N ARG A 103 12.63 -9.06 0.97
CA ARG A 103 11.80 -9.95 0.15
C ARG A 103 11.28 -9.26 -1.11
N ASP A 104 10.76 -8.05 -0.94
CA ASP A 104 10.08 -7.34 -2.01
C ASP A 104 11.02 -6.44 -2.80
N GLY A 105 12.18 -6.10 -2.24
CA GLY A 105 13.26 -5.53 -3.03
C GLY A 105 13.82 -6.55 -4.00
N THR A 106 14.12 -6.11 -5.22
CA THR A 106 15.03 -6.86 -6.11
C THR A 106 16.24 -6.00 -6.42
N ASP A 107 17.40 -6.63 -6.46
CA ASP A 107 18.61 -6.00 -7.00
C ASP A 107 18.53 -5.90 -8.53
N ARG A 108 19.56 -5.32 -9.14
CA ARG A 108 19.66 -5.13 -10.59
C ARG A 108 19.57 -6.45 -11.38
N ASP A 109 19.96 -7.56 -10.76
CA ASP A 109 19.98 -8.90 -11.37
C ASP A 109 18.69 -9.69 -11.10
N GLY A 110 17.71 -9.07 -10.45
CA GLY A 110 16.43 -9.70 -10.10
C GLY A 110 16.49 -10.63 -8.88
N ARG A 111 17.59 -10.62 -8.12
CA ARG A 111 17.72 -11.38 -6.87
C ARG A 111 17.07 -10.60 -5.72
N PRO A 112 16.69 -11.26 -4.61
CA PRO A 112 16.15 -10.56 -3.43
C PRO A 112 17.10 -9.45 -2.96
N GLY A 113 16.51 -8.33 -2.52
CA GLY A 113 17.25 -7.17 -2.05
C GLY A 113 18.11 -7.53 -0.84
N GLN A 114 19.42 -7.34 -0.97
CA GLN A 114 20.37 -7.56 0.12
C GLN A 114 20.53 -6.27 0.93
N LEU A 115 20.42 -6.38 2.27
CA LEU A 115 20.76 -5.26 3.15
C LEU A 115 22.26 -5.02 3.11
N PHE A 116 22.65 -3.76 3.01
CA PHE A 116 24.04 -3.31 3.08
C PHE A 116 24.17 -2.16 4.07
N ASP A 117 25.39 -1.92 4.54
CA ASP A 117 25.74 -0.82 5.43
C ASP A 117 27.02 -0.12 4.93
N ARG A 118 27.65 0.66 5.82
CA ARG A 118 28.88 1.39 5.53
C ARG A 118 30.02 0.47 5.05
N ALA A 119 30.15 -0.73 5.62
CA ALA A 119 31.32 -1.60 5.43
C ALA A 119 31.00 -2.92 4.69
N SER A 120 29.75 -3.38 4.73
CA SER A 120 29.34 -4.68 4.21
C SER A 120 28.23 -4.55 3.20
N ASP A 121 28.27 -5.40 2.17
CA ASP A 121 27.14 -5.64 1.25
C ASP A 121 26.11 -6.64 1.81
N HIS A 122 26.37 -7.21 2.99
CA HIS A 122 25.52 -8.21 3.65
C HIS A 122 25.33 -7.83 5.13
N ALA A 123 24.66 -6.71 5.38
CA ALA A 123 24.34 -6.26 6.72
C ALA A 123 23.28 -7.16 7.38
N ASP A 124 23.46 -7.45 8.67
CA ASP A 124 22.50 -8.23 9.46
C ASP A 124 21.35 -7.33 9.94
N GLY A 125 20.20 -7.45 9.26
CA GLY A 125 18.99 -6.73 9.62
C GLY A 125 18.43 -7.08 11.00
N ARG A 126 18.62 -8.32 11.48
CA ARG A 126 18.18 -8.72 12.81
C ARG A 126 19.03 -8.05 13.88
N ALA A 127 20.36 -8.09 13.72
CA ALA A 127 21.27 -7.41 14.63
C ALA A 127 21.02 -5.90 14.65
N PHE A 128 20.72 -5.27 13.50
CA PHE A 128 20.32 -3.86 13.45
C PHE A 128 19.00 -3.60 14.21
N ALA A 129 18.00 -4.47 14.02
CA ALA A 129 16.72 -4.34 14.72
C ALA A 129 16.85 -4.46 16.24
N GLU A 130 17.67 -5.41 16.72
CA GLU A 130 17.97 -5.62 18.15
C GLU A 130 18.64 -4.37 18.75
N ARG A 131 19.59 -3.73 18.03
CA ARG A 131 20.20 -2.47 18.48
C ARG A 131 19.20 -1.32 18.62
N CYS A 132 18.14 -1.30 17.80
CA CYS A 132 17.15 -0.23 17.80
C CYS A 132 16.01 -0.45 18.82
N GLU A 133 15.92 -1.60 19.48
CA GLU A 133 14.76 -1.98 20.32
C GLU A 133 14.52 -1.00 21.48
N GLU A 134 15.61 -0.53 22.09
CA GLU A 134 15.61 0.40 23.22
C GLU A 134 15.74 1.88 22.80
N ASP A 135 15.73 2.16 21.50
CA ASP A 135 15.82 3.53 21.00
C ASP A 135 14.46 4.23 21.08
N ARG A 136 14.48 5.55 21.22
CA ARG A 136 13.23 6.33 21.19
C ARG A 136 12.55 6.26 19.82
N HIS A 137 13.35 6.30 18.76
CA HIS A 137 12.91 6.32 17.37
C HIS A 137 14.00 5.78 16.43
N HIS A 138 13.65 5.57 15.17
CA HIS A 138 14.57 5.48 14.04
C HIS A 138 14.03 6.32 12.88
N PHE A 139 14.90 6.63 11.92
CA PHE A 139 14.54 7.33 10.70
C PHE A 139 14.43 6.33 9.55
N ARG A 140 13.41 6.51 8.72
CA ARG A 140 13.23 5.80 7.45
C ARG A 140 13.27 6.82 6.33
N PHE A 141 14.16 6.60 5.38
CA PHE A 141 14.28 7.39 4.18
C PHE A 141 14.00 6.50 2.97
N ILE A 142 13.31 7.09 1.99
CA ILE A 142 13.29 6.57 0.62
C ILE A 142 13.97 7.61 -0.25
N VAL A 143 15.07 7.22 -0.89
CA VAL A 143 15.86 8.07 -1.79
C VAL A 143 15.66 7.56 -3.22
N SER A 144 15.05 8.37 -4.07
CA SER A 144 14.71 8.02 -5.45
C SER A 144 15.29 9.05 -6.43
N PRO A 145 16.48 8.81 -6.98
CA PRO A 145 16.99 9.57 -8.11
C PRO A 145 16.09 9.42 -9.34
N GLU A 146 15.76 10.50 -10.04
CA GLU A 146 14.93 10.45 -11.25
C GLU A 146 15.58 9.60 -12.36
N ASP A 147 16.92 9.60 -12.40
CA ASP A 147 17.75 8.92 -13.39
C ASP A 147 18.43 7.65 -12.82
N ALA A 148 17.88 7.06 -11.76
CA ALA A 148 18.51 5.93 -11.04
C ALA A 148 18.87 4.72 -11.93
N ALA A 149 18.13 4.49 -13.01
CA ALA A 149 18.41 3.42 -13.97
C ALA A 149 19.69 3.62 -14.79
N GLN A 150 20.18 4.87 -14.88
CA GLN A 150 21.42 5.22 -15.60
C GLN A 150 22.64 5.23 -14.68
N MET A 151 22.43 5.22 -13.36
CA MET A 151 23.50 5.19 -12.37
C MET A 151 24.16 3.81 -12.34
N GLY A 152 25.45 3.79 -12.03
CA GLY A 152 26.28 2.58 -11.97
C GLY A 152 25.87 1.68 -10.80
N ASP A 153 26.13 2.16 -9.58
CA ASP A 153 25.82 1.44 -8.35
C ASP A 153 25.13 2.33 -7.31
N LEU A 154 23.86 2.04 -7.04
CA LEU A 154 23.07 2.74 -6.01
C LEU A 154 23.59 2.49 -4.59
N ARG A 155 24.34 1.41 -4.34
CA ARG A 155 24.95 1.11 -3.03
C ARG A 155 26.12 2.05 -2.75
N GLU A 156 27.03 2.22 -3.71
CA GLU A 156 28.15 3.17 -3.61
C GLU A 156 27.61 4.60 -3.46
N PHE A 157 26.64 4.99 -4.29
CA PHE A 157 25.95 6.28 -4.15
C PHE A 157 25.36 6.48 -2.73
N THR A 158 24.77 5.44 -2.15
CA THR A 158 24.21 5.51 -0.79
C THR A 158 25.31 5.68 0.25
N ARG A 159 26.45 4.98 0.12
CA ARG A 159 27.60 5.14 1.02
C ARG A 159 28.17 6.55 0.97
N ASP A 160 28.32 7.12 -0.22
CA ASP A 160 28.77 8.51 -0.39
C ASP A 160 27.79 9.52 0.21
N LEU A 161 26.49 9.30 0.00
CA LEU A 161 25.45 10.14 0.59
C LEU A 161 25.49 10.08 2.12
N MET A 162 25.70 8.90 2.71
CA MET A 162 25.77 8.73 4.16
C MET A 162 27.07 9.27 4.75
N ALA A 163 28.19 9.15 4.04
CA ALA A 163 29.45 9.79 4.45
C ALA A 163 29.32 11.32 4.48
N GLN A 164 28.65 11.91 3.47
CA GLN A 164 28.36 13.34 3.47
C GLN A 164 27.39 13.73 4.58
N ALA A 165 26.38 12.90 4.87
CA ALA A 165 25.44 13.15 5.96
C ALA A 165 26.11 13.11 7.34
N GLU A 166 27.03 12.19 7.57
CA GLU A 166 27.85 12.13 8.78
C GLU A 166 28.73 13.37 8.95
N ALA A 167 29.33 13.85 7.85
CA ALA A 167 30.14 15.07 7.85
C ALA A 167 29.29 16.31 8.18
N ASP A 168 28.11 16.45 7.54
CA ASP A 168 27.21 17.58 7.74
C ASP A 168 26.61 17.60 9.17
N LEU A 169 26.35 16.43 9.75
CA LEU A 169 25.79 16.28 11.10
C LEU A 169 26.85 16.23 12.20
N ALA A 170 28.13 16.17 11.84
CA ALA A 170 29.27 16.02 12.74
C ALA A 170 29.13 14.84 13.72
N THR A 171 28.53 13.73 13.29
CA THR A 171 28.35 12.52 14.09
C THR A 171 28.28 11.27 13.21
N ARG A 172 28.70 10.12 13.75
CA ARG A 172 28.54 8.83 13.07
C ARG A 172 27.09 8.37 13.10
N LEU A 173 26.63 7.86 11.96
CA LEU A 173 25.31 7.28 11.80
C LEU A 173 25.42 5.75 11.77
N ASP A 174 24.54 5.05 12.50
CA ASP A 174 24.32 3.61 12.38
C ASP A 174 23.12 3.39 11.44
N TRP A 175 23.36 2.77 10.29
CA TRP A 175 22.36 2.66 9.24
C TRP A 175 22.47 1.36 8.45
N VAL A 176 21.34 0.93 7.90
CA VAL A 176 21.24 -0.15 6.91
C VAL A 176 20.39 0.33 5.74
N ALA A 177 20.69 -0.17 4.55
CA ALA A 177 19.96 0.18 3.35
C ALA A 177 19.72 -1.02 2.43
N VAL A 178 18.74 -0.91 1.54
CA VAL A 178 18.48 -1.86 0.46
C VAL A 178 18.03 -1.11 -0.79
N THR A 179 18.50 -1.56 -1.96
CA THR A 179 18.15 -1.01 -3.28
C THR A 179 17.04 -1.84 -3.91
N HIS A 180 16.00 -1.19 -4.43
CA HIS A 180 14.87 -1.82 -5.11
C HIS A 180 14.87 -1.43 -6.59
N HIS A 181 14.89 -2.42 -7.49
CA HIS A 181 14.88 -2.26 -8.95
C HIS A 181 13.61 -2.82 -9.62
N ASN A 182 12.71 -3.46 -8.87
CA ASN A 182 11.44 -4.01 -9.36
C ASN A 182 10.34 -2.96 -9.57
N THR A 183 10.59 -1.70 -9.26
CA THR A 183 9.68 -0.59 -9.52
C THR A 183 10.07 0.15 -10.79
N ASP A 184 9.12 0.89 -11.39
CA ASP A 184 9.39 1.70 -12.60
C ASP A 184 10.57 2.68 -12.42
N ASN A 185 10.85 3.09 -11.17
CA ASN A 185 12.00 3.90 -10.81
C ASN A 185 12.78 3.19 -9.70
N PRO A 186 14.04 2.78 -9.94
CA PRO A 186 14.89 2.24 -8.88
C PRO A 186 15.06 3.23 -7.73
N HIS A 187 15.07 2.74 -6.50
CA HIS A 187 15.16 3.58 -5.31
C HIS A 187 15.82 2.85 -4.13
N ILE A 188 16.24 3.63 -3.14
CA ILE A 188 16.95 3.14 -1.95
C ILE A 188 16.04 3.32 -0.74
N HIS A 189 15.86 2.23 0.01
CA HIS A 189 15.39 2.28 1.38
C HIS A 189 16.58 2.42 2.32
N LEU A 190 16.57 3.45 3.16
CA LEU A 190 17.63 3.72 4.11
C LEU A 190 17.02 3.89 5.50
N LEU A 191 17.48 3.06 6.44
CA LEU A 191 17.08 3.12 7.84
C LEU A 191 18.26 3.59 8.66
N VAL A 192 18.05 4.65 9.45
CA VAL A 192 19.07 5.23 10.32
C VAL A 192 18.60 5.13 11.76
N ARG A 193 19.43 4.57 12.62
CA ARG A 193 19.19 4.46 14.06
C ARG A 193 18.94 5.83 14.69
N GLY A 194 18.06 5.93 15.68
CA GLY A 194 17.77 7.21 16.35
C GLY A 194 18.72 7.57 17.48
N ARG A 195 19.92 7.00 17.50
CA ARG A 195 20.99 7.36 18.44
C ARG A 195 22.24 7.79 17.68
N ASP A 196 22.95 8.74 18.26
CA ASP A 196 24.25 9.20 17.77
C ASP A 196 25.40 8.32 18.29
N GLN A 197 26.62 8.69 17.91
CA GLN A 197 27.84 7.97 18.29
C GLN A 197 28.12 7.94 19.80
N ASP A 198 27.59 8.92 20.55
CA ASP A 198 27.75 9.04 22.01
C ASP A 198 26.61 8.32 22.74
N GLY A 199 25.66 7.74 22.01
CA GLY A 199 24.50 7.01 22.53
C GLY A 199 23.34 7.92 22.93
N ALA A 200 23.40 9.22 22.65
CA ALA A 200 22.31 10.16 22.87
C ALA A 200 21.28 10.10 21.74
N ASP A 201 20.07 10.62 21.97
CA ASP A 201 19.00 10.65 20.97
C ASP A 201 19.42 11.52 19.77
N LEU A 202 19.53 10.91 18.58
CA LEU A 202 19.81 11.63 17.34
C LEU A 202 18.62 12.47 16.92
N VAL A 203 18.82 13.80 16.85
CA VAL A 203 17.82 14.77 16.38
C VAL A 203 18.34 15.48 15.14
N ILE A 204 17.73 15.17 13.99
CA ILE A 204 18.08 15.78 12.71
C ILE A 204 17.10 16.91 12.41
N SER A 205 17.61 18.09 12.03
CA SER A 205 16.75 19.22 11.69
C SER A 205 15.88 18.91 10.47
N ARG A 206 14.63 19.36 10.49
CA ARG A 206 13.71 19.19 9.36
C ARG A 206 14.25 19.83 8.08
N ASP A 207 14.97 20.95 8.20
CA ASP A 207 15.59 21.64 7.08
C ASP A 207 16.75 20.86 6.48
N TYR A 208 17.56 20.20 7.30
CA TYR A 208 18.61 19.32 6.80
C TYR A 208 18.00 18.14 6.04
N ILE A 209 17.01 17.45 6.61
CA ILE A 209 16.34 16.34 5.92
C ILE A 209 15.68 16.80 4.61
N SER A 210 14.97 17.93 4.66
CA SER A 210 14.16 18.39 3.54
C SER A 210 14.92 19.18 2.50
N ARG A 211 16.13 19.71 2.75
CA ARG A 211 16.89 20.50 1.78
C ARG A 211 18.36 20.08 1.72
N GLY A 212 19.01 19.91 2.87
CA GLY A 212 20.43 19.51 2.96
C GLY A 212 20.69 18.15 2.32
N LEU A 213 20.11 17.08 2.87
CA LEU A 213 20.30 15.72 2.39
C LEU A 213 19.87 15.55 0.92
N ARG A 214 18.79 16.22 0.50
CA ARG A 214 18.36 16.21 -0.91
C ARG A 214 19.39 16.89 -1.80
N GLY A 215 19.89 18.07 -1.42
CA GLY A 215 20.89 18.79 -2.19
C GLY A 215 22.19 17.99 -2.35
N GLN A 216 22.61 17.27 -1.30
CA GLN A 216 23.77 16.37 -1.38
C GLN A 216 23.53 15.21 -2.33
N ALA A 217 22.37 14.57 -2.26
CA ALA A 217 21.98 13.51 -3.18
C ALA A 217 21.95 14.02 -4.64
N GLU A 218 21.34 15.17 -4.90
CA GLU A 218 21.30 15.79 -6.24
C GLU A 218 22.69 16.13 -6.77
N ARG A 219 23.58 16.61 -5.88
CA ARG A 219 24.99 16.88 -6.20
C ARG A 219 25.73 15.59 -6.59
N LEU A 220 25.58 14.51 -5.82
CA LEU A 220 26.23 13.23 -6.10
C LEU A 220 25.75 12.63 -7.43
N VAL A 221 24.45 12.63 -7.71
CA VAL A 221 23.93 12.19 -9.02
C VAL A 221 24.47 13.07 -10.15
N SER A 222 24.59 14.37 -9.94
CA SER A 222 25.14 15.30 -10.93
C SER A 222 26.65 15.09 -11.17
N LEU A 223 27.40 14.66 -10.16
CA LEU A 223 28.82 14.31 -10.31
C LEU A 223 29.00 13.05 -11.16
N GLU A 224 28.11 12.06 -11.00
CA GLU A 224 28.16 10.80 -11.73
C GLU A 224 27.66 10.92 -13.18
N LEU A 225 26.48 11.51 -13.37
CA LEU A 225 25.79 11.55 -14.67
C LEU A 225 25.95 12.86 -15.44
N GLY A 226 26.60 13.87 -14.84
CA GLY A 226 26.63 15.23 -15.36
C GLY A 226 25.26 15.94 -15.30
N PRO A 227 25.20 17.21 -15.75
CA PRO A 227 23.92 17.92 -15.89
C PRO A 227 23.03 17.27 -16.95
N ARG A 228 21.72 17.41 -16.78
CA ARG A 228 20.73 16.98 -17.79
C ARG A 228 20.89 17.80 -19.06
N SER A 229 20.91 17.11 -20.19
CA SER A 229 20.84 17.71 -21.52
C SER A 229 19.44 18.21 -21.85
N ASP A 230 19.35 19.19 -22.75
CA ASP A 230 18.06 19.70 -23.26
C ASP A 230 17.22 18.61 -23.95
N GLN A 231 17.89 17.61 -24.53
CA GLN A 231 17.24 16.46 -25.16
C GLN A 231 16.57 15.57 -24.11
N GLU A 232 17.27 15.21 -23.03
CA GLU A 232 16.71 14.45 -21.91
C GLU A 232 15.49 15.16 -21.30
N VAL A 233 15.63 16.47 -21.04
CA VAL A 233 14.54 17.30 -20.50
C VAL A 233 13.32 17.25 -21.43
N SER A 234 13.54 17.44 -22.74
CA SER A 234 12.46 17.48 -23.74
C SER A 234 11.75 16.12 -23.88
N VAL A 235 12.48 15.01 -23.83
CA VAL A 235 11.89 13.66 -23.84
C VAL A 235 11.01 13.44 -22.61
N THR A 236 11.47 13.82 -21.41
CA THR A 236 10.64 13.68 -20.20
C THR A 236 9.39 14.54 -20.26
N LEU A 237 9.49 15.81 -20.68
CA LEU A 237 8.33 16.71 -20.78
C LEU A 237 7.30 16.22 -21.80
N ARG A 238 7.73 15.67 -22.95
CA ARG A 238 6.81 15.05 -23.93
C ARG A 238 6.04 13.88 -23.33
N ARG A 239 6.69 13.04 -22.52
CA ARG A 239 6.02 11.94 -21.80
C ARG A 239 5.01 12.44 -20.76
N GLU A 240 5.27 13.58 -20.12
CA GLU A 240 4.34 14.19 -19.15
C GLU A 240 3.03 14.67 -19.78
N VAL A 241 3.00 14.98 -21.08
CA VAL A 241 1.79 15.49 -21.76
C VAL A 241 0.59 14.54 -21.60
N SER A 242 0.79 13.25 -21.84
CA SER A 242 -0.27 12.22 -21.77
C SER A 242 -0.27 11.44 -20.45
N ALA A 243 0.50 11.87 -19.45
CA ALA A 243 0.62 11.12 -18.20
C ALA A 243 -0.62 11.32 -17.30
N GLU A 244 -1.29 10.24 -16.91
CA GLU A 244 -2.45 10.28 -16.01
C GLU A 244 -2.06 10.42 -14.53
N ARG A 245 -1.14 11.35 -14.23
CA ARG A 245 -0.65 11.69 -12.89
C ARG A 245 -0.35 13.17 -12.79
N TRP A 246 -0.14 13.69 -11.58
CA TRP A 246 0.30 15.08 -11.38
C TRP A 246 1.76 15.27 -11.82
N THR A 247 1.99 16.17 -12.76
CA THR A 247 3.27 16.39 -13.46
C THR A 247 3.83 17.80 -13.22
N ARG A 248 4.97 18.12 -13.85
CA ARG A 248 5.51 19.49 -13.80
C ARG A 248 4.69 20.43 -14.67
N LEU A 249 4.23 19.96 -15.84
CA LEU A 249 3.37 20.73 -16.72
C LEU A 249 2.10 21.19 -16.00
N ASP A 250 1.52 20.35 -15.13
CA ASP A 250 0.32 20.70 -14.37
C ASP A 250 0.56 21.82 -13.35
N ARG A 251 1.73 21.83 -12.70
CA ARG A 251 2.11 22.94 -11.81
C ARG A 251 2.24 24.24 -12.58
N THR A 252 2.89 24.22 -13.74
CA THR A 252 2.99 25.41 -14.60
C THR A 252 1.63 25.89 -15.08
N LEU A 253 0.73 24.98 -15.48
CA LEU A 253 -0.64 25.33 -15.86
C LEU A 253 -1.41 25.94 -14.67
N ARG A 254 -1.26 25.39 -13.46
CA ARG A 254 -1.84 25.93 -12.23
C ARG A 254 -1.31 27.33 -11.93
N ASP A 255 -0.01 27.53 -11.99
CA ASP A 255 0.64 28.83 -11.77
C ASP A 255 0.08 29.87 -12.76
N TYR A 256 -0.06 29.52 -14.05
CA TYR A 256 -0.62 30.41 -15.07
C TYR A 256 -2.10 30.75 -14.81
N ALA A 257 -2.91 29.77 -14.37
CA ALA A 257 -4.28 30.02 -13.95
C ALA A 257 -4.34 30.95 -12.73
N ASP A 258 -3.50 30.72 -11.72
CA ASP A 258 -3.50 31.50 -10.49
C ASP A 258 -3.14 32.97 -10.73
N ASP A 259 -2.26 33.23 -11.69
CA ASP A 259 -1.84 34.57 -12.12
C ASP A 259 -2.88 35.28 -12.98
N SER A 260 -3.75 34.53 -13.67
CA SER A 260 -4.66 35.03 -14.69
C SER A 260 -6.13 34.93 -14.26
N GLY A 261 -6.39 35.03 -12.96
CA GLY A 261 -7.75 35.06 -12.40
C GLY A 261 -8.52 33.74 -12.52
N GLY A 262 -7.82 32.61 -12.62
CA GLY A 262 -8.39 31.27 -12.74
C GLY A 262 -8.46 30.72 -14.16
N VAL A 263 -7.95 31.45 -15.16
CA VAL A 263 -7.94 31.05 -16.57
C VAL A 263 -6.51 30.85 -17.06
N ILE A 264 -6.18 29.67 -17.54
CA ILE A 264 -4.94 29.38 -18.24
C ILE A 264 -5.04 30.02 -19.63
N ASP A 265 -4.34 31.13 -19.85
CA ASP A 265 -4.26 31.78 -21.17
C ASP A 265 -2.96 31.41 -21.90
N LEU A 266 -3.08 30.52 -22.89
CA LEU A 266 -1.96 30.08 -23.72
C LEU A 266 -1.99 30.73 -25.10
N ARG A 267 -2.77 31.78 -25.37
CA ARG A 267 -2.78 32.42 -26.70
C ARG A 267 -1.42 33.07 -27.05
N PRO A 268 -1.11 33.26 -28.35
CA PRO A 268 0.09 33.98 -28.78
C PRO A 268 0.16 35.37 -28.12
N GLY A 269 1.29 35.68 -27.45
CA GLY A 269 1.47 36.91 -26.68
C GLY A 269 1.15 36.80 -25.18
N GLY A 270 0.71 35.63 -24.71
CA GLY A 270 0.51 35.31 -23.28
C GLY A 270 1.77 34.80 -22.57
N HIS A 271 1.60 34.10 -21.44
CA HIS A 271 2.70 33.65 -20.56
C HIS A 271 3.69 32.68 -21.23
N ALA A 272 3.32 32.00 -22.30
CA ALA A 272 4.21 31.11 -23.06
C ALA A 272 4.96 31.80 -24.23
N HIS A 273 4.94 33.13 -24.32
CA HIS A 273 5.57 33.85 -25.43
C HIS A 273 7.10 33.57 -25.52
N GLY A 274 7.60 33.22 -26.70
CA GLY A 274 9.05 33.06 -26.99
C GLY A 274 9.66 31.64 -26.96
N ASP A 275 8.89 30.57 -26.69
CA ASP A 275 9.34 29.16 -26.77
C ASP A 275 8.15 28.35 -27.26
N LYS A 276 8.17 28.06 -28.57
CA LYS A 276 7.11 27.34 -29.25
C LYS A 276 6.97 25.91 -28.72
N ASP A 277 8.09 25.26 -28.43
CA ASP A 277 8.08 23.86 -27.97
C ASP A 277 7.39 23.74 -26.61
N LEU A 278 7.69 24.64 -25.67
CA LEU A 278 7.01 24.64 -24.37
C LEU A 278 5.52 24.97 -24.51
N HIS A 279 5.17 25.91 -25.38
CA HIS A 279 3.77 26.23 -25.65
C HIS A 279 3.02 25.00 -26.15
N ASP A 280 3.58 24.27 -27.12
CA ASP A 280 2.98 23.08 -27.70
C ASP A 280 2.79 21.98 -26.65
N LEU A 281 3.75 21.80 -25.73
CA LEU A 281 3.64 20.89 -24.59
C LEU A 281 2.50 21.27 -23.63
N LEU A 282 2.39 22.55 -23.27
CA LEU A 282 1.34 23.04 -22.36
C LEU A 282 -0.05 22.94 -22.99
N VAL A 283 -0.18 23.26 -24.28
CA VAL A 283 -1.44 23.10 -25.04
C VAL A 283 -1.83 21.63 -25.13
N GLY A 284 -0.89 20.77 -25.52
CA GLY A 284 -1.12 19.32 -25.58
C GLY A 284 -1.55 18.76 -24.23
N ARG A 285 -0.92 19.23 -23.14
CA ARG A 285 -1.26 18.82 -21.78
C ARG A 285 -2.67 19.29 -21.39
N ALA A 286 -3.01 20.57 -21.62
CA ALA A 286 -4.34 21.10 -21.32
C ALA A 286 -5.44 20.35 -22.11
N GLN A 287 -5.21 20.04 -23.38
CA GLN A 287 -6.15 19.23 -24.17
C GLN A 287 -6.30 17.80 -23.63
N HIS A 288 -5.21 17.18 -23.15
CA HIS A 288 -5.27 15.87 -22.53
C HIS A 288 -6.07 15.91 -21.21
N LEU A 289 -5.79 16.87 -20.34
CA LEU A 289 -6.56 17.10 -19.11
C LEU A 289 -8.04 17.38 -19.38
N GLN A 290 -8.35 18.03 -20.51
CA GLN A 290 -9.74 18.28 -20.92
C GLN A 290 -10.47 16.99 -21.27
N ARG A 291 -9.82 16.03 -21.93
CA ARG A 291 -10.41 14.70 -22.19
C ARG A 291 -10.68 13.92 -20.89
N LEU A 292 -9.88 14.16 -19.86
CA LEU A 292 -10.08 13.59 -18.52
C LEU A 292 -11.10 14.38 -17.67
N GLY A 293 -11.67 15.47 -18.19
CA GLY A 293 -12.60 16.34 -17.46
C GLY A 293 -11.98 17.20 -16.36
N ILE A 294 -10.65 17.29 -16.30
CA ILE A 294 -9.90 18.05 -15.29
C ILE A 294 -9.80 19.54 -15.65
N THR A 295 -9.76 19.84 -16.95
CA THR A 295 -9.79 21.21 -17.47
C THR A 295 -10.97 21.43 -18.39
N GLU A 296 -11.56 22.62 -18.38
CA GLU A 296 -12.64 23.00 -19.30
C GLU A 296 -12.16 24.08 -20.26
N GLN A 297 -12.53 23.99 -21.53
CA GLN A 297 -12.18 25.02 -22.51
C GLN A 297 -13.03 26.27 -22.29
N ALA A 298 -12.37 27.40 -22.01
CA ALA A 298 -13.00 28.70 -21.85
C ALA A 298 -13.01 29.53 -23.15
N GLY A 299 -12.08 29.25 -24.05
CA GLY A 299 -11.92 29.90 -25.36
C GLY A 299 -10.81 29.27 -26.20
N PRO A 300 -10.49 29.83 -27.39
CA PRO A 300 -9.37 29.37 -28.19
C PRO A 300 -8.05 29.49 -27.41
N ALA A 301 -7.35 28.38 -27.22
CA ALA A 301 -6.13 28.29 -26.40
C ALA A 301 -6.28 28.83 -24.96
N GLN A 302 -7.49 28.73 -24.39
CA GLN A 302 -7.78 29.13 -23.01
C GLN A 302 -8.56 28.05 -22.27
N TRP A 303 -8.12 27.72 -21.06
CA TRP A 303 -8.72 26.68 -20.22
C TRP A 303 -8.92 27.16 -18.79
N THR A 304 -9.89 26.57 -18.09
CA THR A 304 -9.95 26.60 -16.62
C THR A 304 -9.54 25.24 -16.08
N ILE A 305 -8.95 25.22 -14.88
CA ILE A 305 -8.53 23.98 -14.20
C ILE A 305 -9.38 23.74 -12.97
N ALA A 306 -9.81 22.49 -12.76
CA ALA A 306 -10.60 22.11 -11.61
C ALA A 306 -9.84 22.42 -10.29
N PRO A 307 -10.51 22.90 -9.23
CA PRO A 307 -9.86 23.19 -7.95
C PRO A 307 -9.17 21.97 -7.33
N ASP A 308 -9.75 20.79 -7.52
CA ASP A 308 -9.30 19.48 -7.03
C ASP A 308 -8.40 18.73 -8.02
N ALA A 309 -7.98 19.35 -9.13
CA ALA A 309 -7.20 18.69 -10.18
C ALA A 309 -5.94 17.97 -9.66
N GLU A 310 -5.23 18.55 -8.68
CA GLU A 310 -4.05 17.90 -8.09
C GLU A 310 -4.42 16.62 -7.36
N THR A 311 -5.46 16.65 -6.52
CA THR A 311 -5.95 15.47 -5.79
C THR A 311 -6.44 14.39 -6.75
N THR A 312 -7.21 14.78 -7.78
CA THR A 312 -7.74 13.86 -8.79
C THR A 312 -6.63 13.20 -9.61
N LEU A 313 -5.62 13.97 -10.08
CA LEU A 313 -4.48 13.42 -10.83
C LEU A 313 -3.57 12.56 -9.96
N ARG A 314 -3.43 12.87 -8.66
CA ARG A 314 -2.71 12.00 -7.72
C ARG A 314 -3.43 10.65 -7.53
N ALA A 315 -4.75 10.67 -7.36
CA ALA A 315 -5.56 9.46 -7.26
C ALA A 315 -5.55 8.62 -8.55
N LEU A 316 -5.56 9.26 -9.73
CA LEU A 316 -5.40 8.57 -11.01
C LEU A 316 -4.03 7.91 -11.14
N GLY A 317 -2.96 8.62 -10.76
CA GLY A 317 -1.60 8.07 -10.76
C GLY A 317 -1.49 6.86 -9.83
N GLU A 318 -1.99 6.98 -8.60
CA GLU A 318 -2.03 5.88 -7.62
C GLU A 318 -2.83 4.68 -8.13
N ARG A 319 -3.99 4.93 -8.77
CA ARG A 319 -4.79 3.88 -9.39
C ARG A 319 -4.00 3.16 -10.49
N GLY A 320 -3.31 3.90 -11.35
CA GLY A 320 -2.45 3.34 -12.39
C GLY A 320 -1.33 2.46 -11.83
N ASP A 321 -0.71 2.89 -10.73
CA ASP A 321 0.33 2.11 -10.05
C ASP A 321 -0.24 0.82 -9.42
N ILE A 322 -1.42 0.89 -8.80
CA ILE A 322 -2.12 -0.31 -8.29
C ILE A 322 -2.45 -1.30 -9.42
N ILE A 323 -2.94 -0.82 -10.57
CA ILE A 323 -3.25 -1.67 -11.73
C ILE A 323 -1.99 -2.40 -12.21
N LYS A 324 -0.84 -1.72 -12.28
CA LYS A 324 0.44 -2.36 -12.62
C LYS A 324 0.85 -3.41 -11.59
N THR A 325 0.67 -3.13 -10.30
CA THR A 325 0.94 -4.10 -9.24
C THR A 325 0.05 -5.34 -9.37
N MET A 326 -1.24 -5.17 -9.65
CA MET A 326 -2.17 -6.28 -9.88
C MET A 326 -1.79 -7.11 -11.12
N HIS A 327 -1.43 -6.47 -12.23
CA HIS A 327 -0.95 -7.18 -13.42
C HIS A 327 0.30 -8.02 -13.12
N ARG A 328 1.33 -7.41 -12.53
CA ARG A 328 2.56 -8.12 -12.17
C ARG A 328 2.34 -9.26 -11.17
N ALA A 329 1.37 -9.11 -10.27
CA ALA A 329 0.96 -10.16 -9.34
C ALA A 329 0.32 -11.36 -10.07
N LEU A 330 -0.60 -11.10 -10.99
CA LEU A 330 -1.27 -12.13 -11.78
C LEU A 330 -0.32 -12.82 -12.75
N ASP A 331 0.55 -12.06 -13.45
CA ASP A 331 1.53 -12.59 -14.38
C ASP A 331 2.51 -13.56 -13.68
N ARG A 332 2.95 -13.24 -12.46
CA ARG A 332 3.79 -14.13 -11.63
C ARG A 332 3.10 -15.45 -11.29
N GLN A 333 1.77 -15.49 -11.25
CA GLN A 333 0.97 -16.69 -11.00
C GLN A 333 0.50 -17.36 -12.30
N GLY A 334 0.97 -16.90 -13.47
CA GLY A 334 0.54 -17.41 -14.77
C GLY A 334 -0.94 -17.14 -15.08
N GLN A 335 -1.55 -16.16 -14.42
CA GLN A 335 -2.95 -15.81 -14.56
C GLN A 335 -3.08 -14.55 -15.41
N SER A 336 -4.08 -14.54 -16.30
CA SER A 336 -4.45 -13.34 -17.05
C SER A 336 -5.89 -12.97 -16.71
N ARG A 337 -6.12 -11.69 -16.39
CA ARG A 337 -7.41 -11.10 -16.08
C ARG A 337 -7.52 -9.76 -16.80
N GLY A 338 -8.72 -9.40 -17.25
CA GLY A 338 -8.94 -8.12 -17.88
C GLY A 338 -8.91 -6.98 -16.86
N VAL A 339 -8.45 -5.79 -17.26
CA VAL A 339 -8.48 -4.60 -16.38
C VAL A 339 -9.91 -4.27 -15.93
N ALA A 340 -10.92 -4.63 -16.74
CA ALA A 340 -12.34 -4.47 -16.41
C ALA A 340 -12.77 -5.28 -15.18
N ASP A 341 -12.04 -6.35 -14.86
CA ASP A 341 -12.33 -7.24 -13.72
C ASP A 341 -11.62 -6.76 -12.44
N PHE A 342 -10.84 -5.68 -12.50
CA PHE A 342 -10.11 -5.14 -11.36
C PHE A 342 -11.00 -4.27 -10.47
N ALA A 343 -11.03 -4.61 -9.19
CA ALA A 343 -11.72 -3.88 -8.14
C ALA A 343 -10.73 -3.35 -7.11
N ILE A 344 -10.47 -2.04 -7.14
CA ILE A 344 -9.54 -1.37 -6.24
C ILE A 344 -10.31 -0.76 -5.07
N HIS A 345 -10.02 -1.22 -3.86
CA HIS A 345 -10.68 -0.80 -2.64
C HIS A 345 -9.80 0.13 -1.81
N GLY A 346 -10.39 1.23 -1.35
CA GLY A 346 -9.79 2.14 -0.37
C GLY A 346 -10.00 1.66 1.06
N GLU A 347 -10.39 2.56 1.96
CA GLU A 347 -10.74 2.21 3.35
C GLU A 347 -12.22 1.75 3.42
N GLY A 348 -12.44 0.42 3.47
CA GLY A 348 -13.77 -0.23 3.46
C GLY A 348 -14.40 -0.34 2.05
N SER A 349 -15.39 -1.19 1.73
CA SER A 349 -15.93 -2.40 2.35
C SER A 349 -15.75 -3.57 1.37
N PRO A 350 -14.78 -4.46 1.60
CA PRO A 350 -14.81 -5.78 0.98
C PRO A 350 -15.34 -6.82 1.96
N ASN A 351 -16.39 -7.53 1.55
CA ASN A 351 -16.68 -8.90 1.96
C ASN A 351 -16.29 -9.77 0.77
N VAL A 352 -15.01 -10.13 0.69
CA VAL A 352 -14.40 -10.78 -0.47
C VAL A 352 -13.78 -12.09 -0.02
N VAL A 353 -14.18 -13.18 -0.65
CA VAL A 353 -13.56 -14.51 -0.51
C VAL A 353 -12.86 -14.84 -1.81
N GLY A 354 -11.64 -15.37 -1.74
CA GLY A 354 -10.90 -15.72 -2.95
C GLY A 354 -9.51 -16.26 -2.67
N ARG A 355 -8.77 -16.49 -3.75
CA ARG A 355 -7.37 -16.90 -3.69
C ARG A 355 -6.47 -15.69 -3.45
N LEU A 356 -5.57 -15.77 -2.48
CA LEU A 356 -4.52 -14.78 -2.28
C LEU A 356 -3.50 -14.87 -3.44
N VAL A 357 -3.42 -13.84 -4.28
CA VAL A 357 -2.48 -13.76 -5.42
C VAL A 357 -1.18 -13.10 -5.01
N ASP A 358 -1.27 -12.03 -4.23
CA ASP A 358 -0.11 -11.26 -3.79
C ASP A 358 -0.42 -10.49 -2.50
N ARG A 359 0.63 -10.05 -1.81
CA ARG A 359 0.53 -9.15 -0.67
C ARG A 359 1.77 -8.28 -0.60
N GLY A 360 1.62 -7.06 -0.11
CA GLY A 360 2.76 -6.19 0.02
C GLY A 360 2.56 -4.93 0.87
N LEU A 361 3.52 -4.02 0.82
CA LEU A 361 3.50 -2.68 1.38
C LEU A 361 2.93 -1.74 0.32
N GLN A 362 1.90 -1.00 0.72
CA GLN A 362 1.36 0.08 -0.10
C GLN A 362 2.17 1.37 0.09
N ASP A 363 2.56 1.65 1.33
CA ASP A 363 3.45 2.75 1.68
C ASP A 363 4.48 2.21 2.68
N GLU A 364 5.70 2.06 2.19
CA GLU A 364 6.79 1.43 2.93
C GLU A 364 7.24 2.25 4.15
N LEU A 365 7.11 3.58 4.09
CA LEU A 365 7.44 4.43 5.23
C LEU A 365 6.46 4.17 6.36
N THR A 366 5.18 4.14 6.03
CA THR A 366 4.10 3.97 7.00
C THR A 366 3.93 2.55 7.48
N GLY A 367 4.36 1.56 6.68
CA GLY A 367 4.15 0.15 6.95
C GLY A 367 2.72 -0.31 6.61
N THR A 368 1.93 0.50 5.89
CA THR A 368 0.59 0.10 5.45
C THR A 368 0.69 -1.00 4.40
N GLY A 369 -0.17 -2.01 4.51
CA GLY A 369 -0.14 -3.19 3.66
C GLY A 369 -1.21 -3.17 2.57
N TYR A 370 -1.06 -4.04 1.59
CA TYR A 370 -2.11 -4.41 0.65
C TYR A 370 -2.16 -5.93 0.45
N VAL A 371 -3.30 -6.41 -0.03
CA VAL A 371 -3.48 -7.76 -0.56
C VAL A 371 -4.15 -7.71 -1.93
N VAL A 372 -3.76 -8.62 -2.82
CA VAL A 372 -4.42 -8.88 -4.10
C VAL A 372 -5.11 -10.24 -4.01
N ILE A 373 -6.42 -10.26 -4.21
CA ILE A 373 -7.26 -11.45 -4.07
C ILE A 373 -8.00 -11.67 -5.39
N ASP A 374 -7.85 -12.86 -5.97
CA ASP A 374 -8.66 -13.30 -7.10
C ASP A 374 -9.96 -13.90 -6.55
N GLY A 375 -11.04 -13.13 -6.63
CA GLY A 375 -12.30 -13.33 -5.94
C GLY A 375 -13.15 -14.42 -6.58
N ILE A 376 -13.93 -15.13 -5.75
CA ILE A 376 -14.93 -16.09 -6.25
C ILE A 376 -16.06 -15.42 -7.05
N ASP A 377 -16.19 -14.09 -6.97
CA ASP A 377 -17.10 -13.26 -7.75
C ASP A 377 -16.59 -12.98 -9.19
N GLY A 378 -15.42 -13.52 -9.55
CA GLY A 378 -14.80 -13.38 -10.87
C GLY A 378 -13.96 -12.13 -11.03
N ARG A 379 -13.83 -11.29 -9.99
CA ARG A 379 -13.03 -10.06 -10.00
C ARG A 379 -11.72 -10.23 -9.25
N THR A 380 -10.71 -9.45 -9.65
CA THR A 380 -9.46 -9.35 -8.89
C THR A 380 -9.51 -8.11 -8.02
N HIS A 381 -9.34 -8.27 -6.72
CA HIS A 381 -9.46 -7.21 -5.74
C HIS A 381 -8.11 -6.77 -5.22
N HIS A 382 -7.84 -5.47 -5.22
CA HIS A 382 -6.75 -4.87 -4.44
C HIS A 382 -7.33 -4.22 -3.20
N VAL A 383 -6.89 -4.65 -2.02
CA VAL A 383 -7.42 -4.16 -0.73
C VAL A 383 -6.30 -3.58 0.11
N ARG A 384 -6.47 -2.34 0.57
CA ARG A 384 -5.57 -1.71 1.53
C ARG A 384 -5.88 -2.19 2.95
N LEU A 385 -4.82 -2.48 3.70
CA LEU A 385 -4.85 -2.90 5.09
C LEU A 385 -4.02 -1.94 5.96
N PRO A 386 -4.39 -1.78 7.25
CA PRO A 386 -3.80 -0.75 8.11
C PRO A 386 -2.31 -0.97 8.38
N SER A 387 -1.83 -2.21 8.27
CA SER A 387 -0.41 -2.55 8.39
C SER A 387 -0.07 -3.81 7.58
N ILE A 388 1.21 -4.07 7.41
CA ILE A 388 1.71 -5.30 6.80
C ILE A 388 1.33 -6.54 7.62
N GLU A 389 1.30 -6.47 8.95
CA GLU A 389 0.87 -7.59 9.82
C GLU A 389 -0.60 -7.93 9.59
N ALA A 390 -1.44 -6.94 9.28
CA ALA A 390 -2.85 -7.16 8.97
C ALA A 390 -3.05 -7.96 7.66
N THR A 391 -2.01 -8.08 6.82
CA THR A 391 -2.01 -8.96 5.63
C THR A 391 -1.87 -10.45 5.97
N GLY A 392 -1.79 -10.78 7.27
CA GLY A 392 -1.75 -12.15 7.77
C GLY A 392 -0.46 -12.90 7.40
N ASP A 393 -0.46 -14.21 7.60
CA ASP A 393 0.65 -15.11 7.29
C ASP A 393 0.30 -16.15 6.19
N ALA A 394 -0.84 -15.94 5.52
CA ALA A 394 -1.33 -16.81 4.47
C ALA A 394 -0.30 -16.96 3.33
N LYS A 395 -0.14 -18.19 2.84
CA LYS A 395 0.66 -18.46 1.65
C LYS A 395 -0.04 -17.90 0.41
N ILE A 396 0.74 -17.49 -0.59
CA ILE A 396 0.17 -17.23 -1.92
C ILE A 396 -0.49 -18.51 -2.43
N GLY A 397 -1.69 -18.39 -3.00
CA GLY A 397 -2.54 -19.51 -3.41
C GLY A 397 -3.58 -19.95 -2.37
N ALA A 398 -3.42 -19.57 -1.09
CA ALA A 398 -4.37 -19.88 -0.02
C ALA A 398 -5.74 -19.22 -0.26
N ILE A 399 -6.81 -19.82 0.27
CA ILE A 399 -8.14 -19.22 0.26
C ILE A 399 -8.28 -18.30 1.47
N VAL A 400 -8.56 -17.03 1.22
CA VAL A 400 -8.66 -15.98 2.21
C VAL A 400 -10.00 -15.26 2.11
N GLU A 401 -10.38 -14.62 3.22
CA GLU A 401 -11.52 -13.72 3.28
C GLU A 401 -11.10 -12.40 3.87
N VAL A 402 -11.45 -11.31 3.19
CA VAL A 402 -11.43 -9.98 3.79
C VAL A 402 -12.85 -9.60 4.16
N ARG A 403 -13.02 -9.15 5.40
CA ARG A 403 -14.30 -8.66 5.92
C ARG A 403 -14.12 -7.41 6.78
N PRO A 404 -15.14 -6.55 6.89
CA PRO A 404 -15.17 -5.50 7.89
C PRO A 404 -15.22 -6.10 9.30
N PHE A 405 -14.49 -5.49 10.21
CA PHE A 405 -14.49 -5.79 11.63
C PHE A 405 -14.56 -4.47 12.40
N THR A 406 -15.51 -4.37 13.33
CA THR A 406 -15.60 -3.24 14.24
C THR A 406 -14.74 -3.53 15.47
N GLY A 407 -13.67 -2.76 15.64
CA GLY A 407 -12.80 -2.86 16.81
C GLY A 407 -13.48 -2.39 18.10
N ALA A 408 -12.85 -2.64 19.24
CA ALA A 408 -13.31 -2.16 20.55
C ALA A 408 -13.35 -0.62 20.66
N ASP A 409 -12.60 0.07 19.79
CA ASP A 409 -12.60 1.52 19.61
C ASP A 409 -13.74 2.03 18.69
N ASN A 410 -14.67 1.15 18.33
CA ASN A 410 -15.78 1.41 17.41
C ASN A 410 -15.36 1.86 16.01
N GLN A 411 -14.09 1.66 15.62
CA GLN A 411 -13.61 1.91 14.27
C GLN A 411 -13.80 0.66 13.41
N GLN A 412 -14.39 0.84 12.23
CA GLN A 412 -14.42 -0.21 11.22
C GLN A 412 -13.05 -0.35 10.57
N ARG A 413 -12.52 -1.56 10.56
CA ARG A 413 -11.27 -1.93 9.89
C ARG A 413 -11.48 -3.19 9.07
N LEU A 414 -10.65 -3.39 8.07
CA LEU A 414 -10.63 -4.63 7.31
C LEU A 414 -9.68 -5.62 7.97
N THR A 415 -10.14 -6.87 8.08
CA THR A 415 -9.31 -7.98 8.56
C THR A 415 -9.22 -9.04 7.47
N LEU A 416 -8.02 -9.56 7.25
CA LEU A 416 -7.80 -10.76 6.46
C LEU A 416 -7.91 -11.98 7.37
N SER A 417 -8.68 -12.99 6.96
CA SER A 417 -8.81 -14.28 7.63
C SER A 417 -8.48 -15.40 6.64
N VAL A 418 -7.72 -16.39 7.09
CA VAL A 418 -7.42 -17.57 6.26
C VAL A 418 -8.57 -18.55 6.38
N ARG A 419 -9.16 -18.93 5.24
CA ARG A 419 -10.21 -19.95 5.14
C ARG A 419 -9.65 -21.32 4.82
N SER A 420 -8.57 -21.38 4.04
CA SER A 420 -7.76 -22.58 3.84
C SER A 420 -6.33 -22.18 3.47
N ASP A 421 -5.33 -22.83 4.08
CA ASP A 421 -3.93 -22.68 3.65
C ASP A 421 -3.64 -23.38 2.33
N PHE A 422 -4.53 -24.27 1.89
CA PHE A 422 -4.35 -25.09 0.70
C PHE A 422 -4.92 -24.37 -0.52
N ASN A 423 -4.23 -24.47 -1.65
CA ASN A 423 -4.76 -24.04 -2.94
C ASN A 423 -5.86 -25.01 -3.44
N LEU A 424 -6.55 -24.68 -4.54
CA LEU A 424 -7.66 -25.50 -5.04
C LEU A 424 -7.24 -26.93 -5.40
N ALA A 425 -6.10 -27.13 -6.05
CA ALA A 425 -5.65 -28.46 -6.46
C ALA A 425 -5.33 -29.33 -5.24
N GLU A 426 -4.66 -28.77 -4.24
CA GLU A 426 -4.40 -29.44 -2.96
C GLU A 426 -5.70 -29.84 -2.24
N GLN A 427 -6.72 -28.96 -2.27
CA GLN A 427 -8.02 -29.25 -1.67
C GLN A 427 -8.79 -30.36 -2.41
N VAL A 428 -8.73 -30.42 -3.74
CA VAL A 428 -9.39 -31.49 -4.52
C VAL A 428 -8.92 -32.87 -4.03
N SER A 429 -7.61 -33.05 -3.86
CA SER A 429 -6.99 -34.31 -3.44
C SER A 429 -6.89 -34.52 -1.92
N ALA A 430 -7.28 -33.54 -1.10
CA ALA A 430 -7.05 -33.60 0.34
C ALA A 430 -7.82 -34.74 1.02
N THR A 431 -7.19 -35.42 1.97
CA THR A 431 -7.87 -36.43 2.79
C THR A 431 -8.73 -35.82 3.89
N GLY A 432 -8.45 -34.57 4.28
CA GLY A 432 -9.16 -33.82 5.31
C GLY A 432 -10.27 -32.91 4.80
N ALA A 433 -10.92 -32.22 5.74
CA ALA A 433 -12.07 -31.35 5.47
C ALA A 433 -11.64 -29.97 4.94
N THR A 434 -11.90 -29.70 3.67
CA THR A 434 -11.42 -28.51 2.96
C THR A 434 -12.42 -27.35 2.98
N TRP A 435 -12.02 -26.21 2.42
CA TRP A 435 -12.96 -25.10 2.19
C TRP A 435 -14.00 -25.46 1.13
N LEU A 436 -13.64 -26.25 0.11
CA LEU A 436 -14.58 -26.79 -0.88
C LEU A 436 -15.68 -27.63 -0.22
N ASP A 437 -15.32 -28.53 0.72
CA ASP A 437 -16.30 -29.39 1.40
C ASP A 437 -17.32 -28.56 2.20
N ARG A 438 -16.84 -27.51 2.90
CA ARG A 438 -17.71 -26.58 3.63
C ARG A 438 -18.61 -25.76 2.72
N HIS A 439 -18.15 -25.46 1.50
CA HIS A 439 -18.95 -24.79 0.48
C HIS A 439 -20.05 -25.71 -0.08
N LEU A 440 -19.73 -27.00 -0.33
CA LEU A 440 -20.67 -28.00 -0.86
C LEU A 440 -21.85 -28.30 0.08
N VAL A 441 -21.60 -28.37 1.40
CA VAL A 441 -22.63 -28.71 2.40
C VAL A 441 -23.21 -27.49 3.12
N GLY A 442 -22.71 -26.29 2.81
CA GLY A 442 -23.18 -25.04 3.41
C GLY A 442 -24.65 -24.76 3.08
N ARG A 443 -25.39 -24.18 4.02
CA ARG A 443 -26.82 -23.87 3.83
C ARG A 443 -27.06 -22.75 2.82
N ASP A 444 -26.17 -21.75 2.79
CA ASP A 444 -26.23 -20.59 1.90
C ASP A 444 -24.80 -20.19 1.53
N PRO A 445 -24.12 -20.98 0.67
CA PRO A 445 -22.75 -20.69 0.29
C PRO A 445 -22.71 -19.43 -0.60
N PRO A 446 -21.67 -18.58 -0.50
CA PRO A 446 -21.54 -17.41 -1.34
C PRO A 446 -21.59 -17.79 -2.83
N PRO A 447 -22.29 -17.02 -3.69
CA PRO A 447 -22.37 -17.32 -5.10
C PRO A 447 -20.99 -17.28 -5.76
N VAL A 448 -20.71 -18.28 -6.58
CA VAL A 448 -19.44 -18.41 -7.33
C VAL A 448 -19.67 -17.96 -8.78
N ALA A 449 -18.86 -17.07 -9.32
CA ALA A 449 -18.97 -16.61 -10.69
C ALA A 449 -18.66 -17.72 -11.71
N ILE A 450 -19.08 -17.52 -12.95
CA ILE A 450 -18.80 -18.44 -14.08
C ILE A 450 -17.50 -18.09 -14.82
N THR A 451 -16.84 -16.98 -14.45
CA THR A 451 -15.59 -16.48 -15.03
C THR A 451 -14.53 -16.31 -13.94
N GLY A 452 -13.29 -16.07 -14.36
CA GLY A 452 -12.15 -15.82 -13.46
C GLY A 452 -11.94 -16.98 -12.48
N PHE A 453 -11.56 -16.66 -11.24
CA PHE A 453 -11.38 -17.66 -10.18
C PHE A 453 -12.67 -18.40 -9.83
N GLY A 454 -13.84 -17.80 -10.02
CA GLY A 454 -15.12 -18.48 -9.81
C GLY A 454 -15.28 -19.72 -10.70
N ALA A 455 -14.85 -19.66 -11.96
CA ALA A 455 -14.86 -20.80 -12.87
C ALA A 455 -13.94 -21.93 -12.36
N GLU A 456 -12.74 -21.57 -11.89
CA GLU A 456 -11.77 -22.52 -11.32
C GLU A 456 -12.34 -23.20 -10.06
N VAL A 457 -13.00 -22.43 -9.19
CA VAL A 457 -13.68 -22.97 -7.99
C VAL A 457 -14.79 -23.94 -8.37
N ARG A 458 -15.62 -23.62 -9.36
CA ARG A 458 -16.68 -24.52 -9.84
C ARG A 458 -16.11 -25.85 -10.33
N GLN A 459 -15.06 -25.79 -11.14
CA GLN A 459 -14.36 -26.99 -11.59
C GLN A 459 -13.78 -27.80 -10.41
N ALA A 460 -13.19 -27.12 -9.43
CA ALA A 460 -12.65 -27.78 -8.24
C ALA A 460 -13.75 -28.41 -7.37
N LEU A 461 -14.92 -27.77 -7.22
CA LEU A 461 -16.08 -28.33 -6.52
C LEU A 461 -16.58 -29.61 -7.21
N ASP A 462 -16.62 -29.61 -8.54
CA ASP A 462 -16.98 -30.81 -9.30
C ASP A 462 -15.95 -31.93 -9.11
N GLN A 463 -14.65 -31.65 -9.29
CA GLN A 463 -13.59 -32.65 -9.09
C GLN A 463 -13.53 -33.18 -7.66
N ARG A 464 -13.76 -32.30 -6.67
CA ARG A 464 -13.83 -32.69 -5.26
C ARG A 464 -15.03 -33.61 -5.01
N THR A 465 -16.18 -33.32 -5.63
CA THR A 465 -17.36 -34.19 -5.54
C THR A 465 -17.06 -35.59 -6.09
N ASP A 466 -16.32 -35.72 -7.19
CA ASP A 466 -15.88 -37.03 -7.72
C ASP A 466 -14.95 -37.75 -6.76
N THR A 467 -14.01 -37.03 -6.15
CA THR A 467 -13.08 -37.59 -5.17
C THR A 467 -13.82 -38.11 -3.94
N LEU A 468 -14.80 -37.37 -3.43
CA LEU A 468 -15.65 -37.79 -2.31
C LEU A 468 -16.54 -38.98 -2.68
N ALA A 469 -17.03 -39.05 -3.93
CA ALA A 469 -17.82 -40.17 -4.41
C ALA A 469 -17.00 -41.47 -4.51
N ALA A 470 -15.73 -41.38 -4.94
CA ALA A 470 -14.83 -42.52 -5.02
C ALA A 470 -14.57 -43.19 -3.66
N VAL A 471 -14.66 -42.43 -2.56
CA VAL A 471 -14.51 -42.95 -1.18
C VAL A 471 -15.84 -43.16 -0.46
N GLY A 472 -16.97 -43.10 -1.18
CA GLY A 472 -18.31 -43.35 -0.63
C GLY A 472 -18.87 -42.25 0.26
N LEU A 473 -18.28 -41.06 0.25
CA LEU A 473 -18.72 -39.90 1.05
C LEU A 473 -19.65 -38.94 0.29
N ALA A 474 -19.83 -39.16 -1.01
CA ALA A 474 -20.80 -38.46 -1.85
C ALA A 474 -21.48 -39.41 -2.84
N ASN A 475 -22.70 -39.08 -3.25
CA ASN A 475 -23.45 -39.77 -4.30
C ASN A 475 -23.92 -38.76 -5.34
N ARG A 476 -23.39 -38.82 -6.57
CA ARG A 476 -23.87 -37.98 -7.68
C ARG A 476 -25.29 -38.37 -8.08
N ARG A 477 -26.08 -37.36 -8.42
CA ARG A 477 -27.45 -37.47 -8.94
C ARG A 477 -27.56 -36.66 -10.23
N LEU A 478 -28.67 -36.84 -10.96
CA LEU A 478 -28.97 -36.07 -12.18
C LEU A 478 -28.99 -34.54 -11.95
N GLN A 479 -29.27 -34.08 -10.72
CA GLN A 479 -29.30 -32.66 -10.32
C GLN A 479 -28.44 -32.41 -9.07
N GLY A 480 -27.14 -32.70 -9.15
CA GLY A 480 -26.17 -32.38 -8.08
C GLY A 480 -25.61 -33.61 -7.37
N ALA A 481 -25.28 -33.48 -6.08
CA ALA A 481 -24.75 -34.57 -5.28
C ALA A 481 -25.36 -34.58 -3.87
N VAL A 482 -25.46 -35.77 -3.27
CA VAL A 482 -25.84 -35.95 -1.87
C VAL A 482 -24.61 -36.38 -1.09
N PHE A 483 -24.28 -35.63 -0.04
CA PHE A 483 -23.11 -35.86 0.80
C PHE A 483 -23.48 -36.62 2.08
N ALA A 484 -22.51 -37.32 2.66
CA ALA A 484 -22.66 -37.92 3.99
C ALA A 484 -23.04 -36.86 5.04
N ARG A 485 -23.92 -37.20 5.99
CA ARG A 485 -24.41 -36.24 7.01
C ARG A 485 -23.28 -35.65 7.85
N ASP A 486 -22.30 -36.47 8.21
CA ASP A 486 -21.14 -36.10 9.02
C ASP A 486 -19.86 -35.97 8.18
N LEU A 487 -19.99 -35.55 6.91
CA LEU A 487 -18.88 -35.44 5.95
C LEU A 487 -17.67 -34.72 6.54
N ILE A 488 -17.89 -33.53 7.11
CA ILE A 488 -16.82 -32.66 7.61
C ILE A 488 -16.09 -33.30 8.78
N GLU A 489 -16.81 -33.87 9.75
CA GLU A 489 -16.20 -34.53 10.90
C GLU A 489 -15.47 -35.81 10.50
N THR A 490 -16.04 -36.59 9.58
CA THR A 490 -15.42 -37.82 9.07
C THR A 490 -14.07 -37.53 8.41
N LEU A 491 -14.01 -36.53 7.51
CA LEU A 491 -12.78 -36.11 6.85
C LEU A 491 -11.75 -35.56 7.86
N ARG A 492 -12.21 -34.73 8.81
CA ARG A 492 -11.35 -34.15 9.86
C ARG A 492 -10.71 -35.23 10.73
N GLN A 493 -11.49 -36.23 11.16
CA GLN A 493 -10.99 -37.33 11.99
C GLN A 493 -9.97 -38.18 11.24
N SER A 494 -10.25 -38.50 9.97
CA SER A 494 -9.33 -39.24 9.10
C SER A 494 -7.98 -38.51 8.94
N GLU A 495 -8.01 -37.22 8.66
CA GLU A 495 -6.78 -36.42 8.51
C GLU A 495 -6.00 -36.30 9.82
N LEU A 496 -6.68 -36.08 10.96
CA LEU A 496 -6.01 -36.02 12.27
C LEU A 496 -5.39 -37.35 12.68
N ALA A 497 -6.02 -38.48 12.36
CA ALA A 497 -5.44 -39.80 12.60
C ALA A 497 -4.17 -40.00 11.76
N ASN A 498 -4.19 -39.64 10.48
CA ASN A 498 -3.03 -39.73 9.59
C ASN A 498 -1.88 -38.80 10.03
N ALA A 499 -2.21 -37.53 10.32
CA ALA A 499 -1.22 -36.52 10.72
C ALA A 499 -0.59 -36.87 12.08
N SER A 500 -1.37 -37.34 13.04
CA SER A 500 -0.84 -37.73 14.34
C SER A 500 0.01 -39.00 14.25
N GLY A 501 -0.35 -39.98 13.42
CA GLY A 501 0.50 -41.14 13.14
C GLY A 501 1.86 -40.78 12.55
N HIS A 502 1.89 -39.85 11.57
CA HIS A 502 3.12 -39.35 10.97
C HIS A 502 4.00 -38.59 11.98
N LEU A 503 3.40 -37.69 12.76
CA LEU A 503 4.14 -36.94 13.78
C LEU A 503 4.69 -37.85 14.88
N ALA A 504 3.96 -38.91 15.25
CA ALA A 504 4.43 -39.88 16.22
C ALA A 504 5.64 -40.67 15.70
N SER A 505 5.64 -41.08 14.42
CA SER A 505 6.79 -41.79 13.83
C SER A 505 8.02 -40.88 13.68
N GLU A 506 7.83 -39.61 13.33
CA GLU A 506 8.93 -38.65 13.18
C GLU A 506 9.53 -38.21 14.51
N THR A 507 8.71 -37.99 15.53
CA THR A 507 9.16 -37.39 16.80
C THR A 507 9.42 -38.41 17.90
N GLY A 508 8.93 -39.66 17.74
CA GLY A 508 8.97 -40.69 18.77
C GLY A 508 8.03 -40.46 19.95
N LEU A 509 7.21 -39.40 19.91
CA LEU A 509 6.25 -39.07 20.96
C LEU A 509 4.89 -39.72 20.64
N PRO A 510 4.22 -40.38 21.60
CA PRO A 510 2.88 -40.92 21.37
C PRO A 510 1.83 -39.80 21.26
N TYR A 511 0.89 -39.94 20.32
CA TYR A 511 -0.25 -39.03 20.21
C TYR A 511 -1.28 -39.28 21.32
N ARG A 512 -1.78 -38.21 21.91
CA ARG A 512 -2.85 -38.22 22.92
C ARG A 512 -3.96 -37.26 22.47
N PRO A 513 -5.19 -37.74 22.23
CA PRO A 513 -6.29 -36.85 21.86
C PRO A 513 -6.77 -36.01 23.05
N SER A 514 -7.19 -34.78 22.79
CA SER A 514 -7.76 -33.86 23.79
C SER A 514 -9.26 -33.74 23.59
N GLU A 515 -10.04 -33.98 24.64
CA GLU A 515 -11.51 -33.83 24.63
C GLU A 515 -11.93 -32.46 25.17
N PRO A 516 -13.14 -31.96 24.80
CA PRO A 516 -13.71 -30.79 25.43
C PRO A 516 -13.70 -30.85 26.96
N GLY A 517 -13.26 -29.77 27.61
CA GLY A 517 -13.10 -29.68 29.06
C GLY A 517 -11.72 -30.10 29.57
N ASN A 518 -10.91 -30.80 28.76
CA ASN A 518 -9.56 -31.19 29.18
C ASN A 518 -8.63 -29.98 29.24
N GLN A 519 -7.75 -30.00 30.24
CA GLN A 519 -6.64 -29.06 30.35
C GLN A 519 -5.53 -29.48 29.37
N VAL A 520 -5.09 -28.53 28.56
CA VAL A 520 -3.96 -28.69 27.64
C VAL A 520 -2.79 -27.93 28.25
N ALA A 521 -1.68 -28.61 28.52
CA ALA A 521 -0.49 -27.99 29.09
C ALA A 521 0.77 -28.64 28.54
N GLY A 522 1.72 -27.84 28.07
CA GLY A 522 2.98 -28.37 27.56
C GLY A 522 3.78 -27.40 26.72
N LEU A 523 4.88 -27.90 26.17
CA LEU A 523 5.77 -27.19 25.26
C LEU A 523 5.12 -27.06 23.89
N TYR A 524 4.90 -25.84 23.41
CA TYR A 524 4.47 -25.62 22.04
C TYR A 524 5.64 -25.85 21.08
N ARG A 525 5.64 -26.98 20.37
CA ARG A 525 6.76 -27.39 19.49
C ARG A 525 6.69 -26.82 18.09
N GLN A 526 5.53 -26.89 17.46
CA GLN A 526 5.34 -26.46 16.07
C GLN A 526 3.88 -26.27 15.70
N ARG A 527 3.66 -25.47 14.65
CA ARG A 527 2.37 -25.37 13.97
C ARG A 527 2.27 -26.43 12.87
N VAL A 528 1.13 -27.12 12.82
CA VAL A 528 0.79 -28.11 11.80
C VAL A 528 -0.36 -27.56 10.96
N ASN A 529 -0.14 -27.37 9.66
CA ASN A 529 -1.15 -26.87 8.73
C ASN A 529 -1.78 -28.05 7.99
N LEU A 530 -3.05 -28.34 8.29
CA LEU A 530 -3.83 -29.42 7.68
C LEU A 530 -4.96 -28.83 6.82
N ALA A 531 -5.56 -29.64 5.93
CA ALA A 531 -6.73 -29.21 5.14
C ALA A 531 -7.89 -28.80 6.05
N SER A 532 -8.06 -29.53 7.17
CA SER A 532 -9.09 -29.28 8.19
C SER A 532 -8.85 -28.04 9.04
N GLY A 533 -7.67 -27.41 8.95
CA GLY A 533 -7.32 -26.19 9.67
C GLY A 533 -5.90 -26.22 10.26
N ARG A 534 -5.58 -25.19 11.04
CA ARG A 534 -4.28 -25.05 11.70
C ARG A 534 -4.32 -25.62 13.11
N PHE A 535 -3.31 -26.42 13.46
CA PHE A 535 -3.17 -27.06 14.75
C PHE A 535 -1.82 -26.71 15.38
N ALA A 536 -1.77 -26.67 16.71
CA ALA A 536 -0.58 -26.55 17.51
C ALA A 536 -0.24 -27.93 18.08
N MET A 537 1.01 -28.35 17.90
CA MET A 537 1.55 -29.53 18.55
C MET A 537 2.07 -29.16 19.94
N ILE A 538 1.39 -29.67 20.98
CA ILE A 538 1.75 -29.44 22.38
C ILE A 538 2.35 -30.72 22.95
N ASP A 539 3.62 -30.65 23.37
CA ASP A 539 4.32 -31.74 24.02
C ASP A 539 4.17 -31.62 25.54
N ASN A 540 3.45 -32.56 26.16
CA ASN A 540 3.18 -32.57 27.59
C ASN A 540 4.19 -33.42 28.39
N GLY A 541 5.28 -33.87 27.76
CA GLY A 541 6.32 -34.71 28.37
C GLY A 541 5.96 -36.21 28.42
N LEU A 542 4.70 -36.58 28.23
CA LEU A 542 4.23 -37.97 28.15
C LEU A 542 3.75 -38.36 26.75
N GLY A 543 3.84 -37.45 25.80
CA GLY A 543 3.27 -37.53 24.45
C GLY A 543 2.97 -36.14 23.91
N PHE A 544 2.21 -36.10 22.82
CA PHE A 544 1.79 -34.82 22.24
C PHE A 544 0.29 -34.78 21.94
N GLU A 545 -0.25 -33.57 21.99
CA GLU A 545 -1.63 -33.24 21.65
C GLU A 545 -1.65 -32.34 20.40
N LEU A 546 -2.66 -32.52 19.54
CA LEU A 546 -2.93 -31.64 18.41
C LEU A 546 -4.19 -30.83 18.71
N VAL A 547 -4.01 -29.55 18.99
CA VAL A 547 -5.11 -28.66 19.37
C VAL A 547 -5.24 -27.48 18.41
N PRO A 548 -6.43 -26.91 18.21
CA PRO A 548 -6.63 -25.76 17.33
C PRO A 548 -5.67 -24.60 17.64
N TRP A 549 -4.97 -24.13 16.61
CA TRP A 549 -4.01 -23.05 16.74
C TRP A 549 -4.68 -21.67 16.71
N LYS A 550 -4.07 -20.68 17.38
CA LYS A 550 -4.42 -19.25 17.29
C LYS A 550 -3.15 -18.41 17.10
N PRO A 551 -3.21 -17.27 16.39
CA PRO A 551 -2.04 -16.41 16.12
C PRO A 551 -1.20 -16.03 17.34
N ALA A 552 -1.82 -15.86 18.51
CA ALA A 552 -1.10 -15.52 19.74
C ALA A 552 -0.07 -16.58 20.17
N LEU A 553 -0.23 -17.84 19.75
CA LEU A 553 0.69 -18.93 20.11
C LEU A 553 2.07 -18.80 19.47
N ASP A 554 2.21 -18.14 18.32
CA ASP A 554 3.49 -18.07 17.59
C ASP A 554 4.60 -17.43 18.44
N GLN A 555 4.26 -16.49 19.33
CA GLN A 555 5.21 -15.86 20.27
C GLN A 555 5.68 -16.80 21.38
N HIS A 556 5.07 -17.97 21.52
CA HIS A 556 5.34 -18.98 22.52
C HIS A 556 5.96 -20.25 21.92
N LEU A 557 6.42 -20.21 20.67
CA LEU A 557 7.15 -21.33 20.07
C LEU A 557 8.36 -21.70 20.94
N GLY A 558 8.49 -22.98 21.30
CA GLY A 558 9.52 -23.46 22.21
C GLY A 558 9.31 -23.06 23.68
N ARG A 559 8.12 -22.57 24.06
CA ARG A 559 7.77 -22.23 25.45
C ARG A 559 6.59 -23.05 25.95
N GLN A 560 6.46 -23.11 27.27
CA GLN A 560 5.32 -23.74 27.94
C GLN A 560 4.06 -22.89 27.76
N VAL A 561 2.96 -23.54 27.39
CA VAL A 561 1.62 -22.95 27.23
C VAL A 561 0.58 -23.80 27.96
N THR A 562 -0.48 -23.15 28.43
CA THR A 562 -1.61 -23.81 29.09
C THR A 562 -2.94 -23.30 28.54
N GLY A 563 -3.95 -24.15 28.52
CA GLY A 563 -5.30 -23.81 28.06
C GLY A 563 -6.33 -24.88 28.41
N VAL A 564 -7.58 -24.63 28.04
CA VAL A 564 -8.70 -25.56 28.23
C VAL A 564 -9.42 -25.75 26.90
N MET A 565 -9.68 -27.01 26.53
CA MET A 565 -10.46 -27.35 25.35
C MET A 565 -11.92 -26.93 25.52
N LEU A 566 -12.47 -26.20 24.57
CA LEU A 566 -13.85 -25.74 24.57
C LEU A 566 -14.77 -26.75 23.85
N PRO A 567 -16.06 -26.85 24.23
CA PRO A 567 -17.07 -27.68 23.56
C PRO A 567 -17.23 -27.42 22.05
N GLY A 568 -16.89 -26.23 21.58
CA GLY A 568 -16.89 -25.85 20.15
C GLY A 568 -15.61 -26.21 19.39
N GLY A 569 -14.73 -27.03 19.95
CA GLY A 569 -13.50 -27.46 19.29
C GLY A 569 -12.44 -26.35 19.16
N GLY A 570 -12.45 -25.36 20.05
CA GLY A 570 -11.40 -24.34 20.20
C GLY A 570 -10.64 -24.50 21.52
N VAL A 571 -9.58 -23.73 21.73
CA VAL A 571 -8.87 -23.68 23.02
C VAL A 571 -8.99 -22.28 23.62
N ASP A 572 -9.31 -22.21 24.91
CA ASP A 572 -9.13 -21.00 25.71
C ASP A 572 -7.74 -21.04 26.35
N TRP A 573 -6.85 -20.15 25.89
CA TRP A 573 -5.43 -20.17 26.25
C TRP A 573 -5.16 -19.25 27.44
N SER A 574 -4.54 -19.80 28.47
CA SER A 574 -4.04 -19.08 29.65
C SER A 574 -2.53 -18.82 29.52
N MET A 575 -2.14 -18.07 28.49
CA MET A 575 -0.75 -17.64 28.28
C MET A 575 -0.39 -16.62 29.37
N GLY A 576 0.47 -16.99 30.31
CA GLY A 576 0.77 -16.22 31.53
C GLY A 576 0.80 -14.69 31.35
N ARG A 577 0.00 -13.97 32.14
CA ARG A 577 -0.10 -12.50 32.10
C ARG A 577 1.28 -11.86 32.20
N LYS A 578 1.58 -10.88 31.33
CA LYS A 578 2.45 -9.75 31.72
C LYS A 578 1.82 -9.14 32.97
N ARG A 579 2.49 -9.25 34.12
CA ARG A 579 2.17 -8.46 35.32
C ARG A 579 2.28 -6.97 34.93
N GLY A 580 1.14 -6.36 34.57
CA GLY A 580 1.02 -4.91 34.62
C GLY A 580 1.18 -4.50 36.07
N LEU A 581 2.12 -3.59 36.33
CA LEU A 581 2.23 -2.88 37.60
C LEU A 581 0.88 -2.20 37.88
N GLY A 582 0.09 -2.81 38.75
CA GLY A 582 -1.02 -2.15 39.41
C GLY A 582 -0.43 -1.17 40.41
N ILE A 583 -0.55 0.11 40.11
CA ILE A 583 -0.30 1.19 41.06
C ILE A 583 -1.42 1.10 42.10
N GLY A 584 -1.05 0.82 43.35
CA GLY A 584 -1.85 1.15 44.53
C GLY A 584 -1.64 2.59 44.93
#